data_AF-A0A2W4I6P2-F1
#
_entry.id   AF-A0A2W4I6P2-F1
#
_cell.length_a   1.000
_cell.length_b   1.000
_cell.length_c   1.000
_cell.angle_alpha   90.00
_cell.angle_beta   90.00
_cell.angle_gamma   90.00
#
_symmetry.space_group_name_H-M   'P 1'
#
loop_
_entity.id
_entity.type
_entity.pdbx_description
1 polymer ?
#
loop_
_entity_poly.entity_id
_entity_poly.type
_entity_poly.pdbx_seq_one_letter_code
_entity_poly.pdbx_strand_id
1 'polypeptide(L)' 'MLDIRIPIAALFIVVGVLLVGYGLAVPTSVDVPVNGNTYTFNLNRDWGAMILLFGIFMGALVKMDKAKPSK' A
#
# COMPACT_ATOMS: atom_id res chain seq x y z
N MET A 1 9.12 1.09 25.20
CA MET A 1 7.75 1.40 24.73
C MET A 1 7.54 0.67 23.41
N LEU A 2 6.36 0.09 23.17
CA LEU A 2 6.05 -0.55 21.89
C LEU A 2 6.07 0.52 20.79
N ASP A 3 6.96 0.37 19.80
CA ASP A 3 6.97 1.26 18.64
C ASP A 3 5.77 0.93 17.74
N ILE A 4 4.69 1.71 17.90
CA ILE A 4 3.43 1.52 17.18
C ILE A 4 3.58 1.64 15.65
N ARG A 5 4.68 2.23 15.17
CA ARG A 5 4.95 2.36 13.73
C ARG A 5 5.11 0.97 13.08
N ILE A 6 5.67 0.00 13.80
CA ILE A 6 5.89 -1.36 13.30
C ILE A 6 4.57 -2.10 13.02
N PRO A 7 3.62 -2.25 13.98
CA PRO A 7 2.36 -2.90 13.69
C PRO A 7 1.53 -2.13 12.65
N ILE A 8 1.60 -0.79 12.62
CA ILE A 8 0.93 -0.01 11.57
C ILE A 8 1.52 -0.35 10.19
N ALA A 9 2.84 -0.38 10.03
CA ALA A 9 3.49 -0.71 8.75
C ALA A 9 3.10 -2.12 8.29
N ALA A 10 3.08 -3.08 9.21
CA ALA A 10 2.68 -4.45 8.94
C ALA A 10 1.22 -4.52 8.46
N LEU A 11 0.29 -3.79 9.07
CA LEU A 11 -1.11 -3.74 8.65
C LEU A 11 -1.25 -3.22 7.21
N PHE A 12 -0.58 -2.12 6.87
CA PHE A 12 -0.61 -1.58 5.50
C PHE A 12 -0.02 -2.56 4.49
N ILE A 13 1.08 -3.24 4.83
CA ILE A 13 1.68 -4.26 3.96
C ILE A 13 0.72 -5.44 3.76
N VAL A 14 0.17 -5.99 4.84
CA VAL A 14 -0.73 -7.17 4.76
C VAL A 14 -1.98 -6.84 3.95
N VAL A 15 -2.66 -5.72 4.27
CA VAL A 15 -3.86 -5.30 3.53
C VAL A 15 -3.53 -4.98 2.08
N GLY A 16 -2.41 -4.28 1.82
CA GLY A 16 -1.96 -3.98 0.47
C GLY A 16 -1.69 -5.24 -0.36
N VAL A 17 -0.99 -6.22 0.21
CA VAL A 17 -0.74 -7.53 -0.45
C VAL A 17 -2.06 -8.25 -0.75
N LEU A 18 -3.00 -8.29 0.20
CA LEU A 18 -4.30 -8.92 -0.02
C LEU A 18 -5.09 -8.24 -1.14
N LEU A 19 -5.14 -6.91 -1.17
CA LEU A 19 -5.87 -6.16 -2.19
C LEU A 19 -5.24 -6.28 -3.58
N VAL A 20 -3.90 -6.18 -3.67
CA VAL A 20 -3.19 -6.39 -4.94
C VAL A 20 -3.38 -7.82 -5.42
N GLY A 21 -3.17 -8.82 -4.56
CA GLY A 21 -3.33 -10.23 -4.89
C GLY A 21 -4.75 -10.55 -5.35
N TYR A 22 -5.76 -10.04 -4.63
CA TYR A 22 -7.16 -10.20 -5.01
C TYR A 22 -7.48 -9.50 -6.33
N GLY A 23 -7.04 -8.26 -6.54
CA GLY A 23 -7.25 -7.52 -7.78
C GLY A 23 -6.58 -8.17 -9.00
N LEU A 24 -5.46 -8.88 -8.80
CA LEU A 24 -4.82 -9.68 -9.85
C LEU A 24 -5.54 -11.00 -10.12
N ALA A 25 -6.08 -11.66 -9.08
CA ALA A 25 -6.81 -12.93 -9.22
C ALA A 25 -8.23 -12.75 -9.78
N VAL A 26 -8.89 -11.65 -9.43
CA VAL A 26 -10.26 -11.31 -9.84
C VAL A 26 -10.21 -9.93 -10.51
N PRO A 27 -10.03 -9.87 -11.84
CA PRO A 27 -9.88 -8.60 -12.57
C PRO A 27 -11.25 -7.90 -12.73
N THR A 28 -11.77 -7.38 -11.63
CA THR A 28 -12.91 -6.46 -11.63
C THR A 28 -12.39 -5.05 -11.92
N SER A 29 -12.70 -4.55 -13.10
CA SER A 29 -12.35 -3.19 -13.51
C SER A 29 -13.58 -2.29 -13.45
N VAL A 30 -13.33 -1.03 -13.12
CA VAL A 30 -14.32 0.04 -13.11
C VAL A 30 -13.88 1.06 -14.13
N ASP A 31 -14.81 1.47 -14.97
CA ASP A 31 -14.61 2.54 -15.92
C ASP A 31 -15.02 3.85 -15.27
N VAL A 32 -14.08 4.77 -15.11
CA VAL A 32 -14.35 6.13 -14.62
C VAL A 32 -14.15 7.13 -15.76
N PRO A 33 -15.18 7.91 -16.11
CA PRO A 33 -15.06 8.99 -17.07
C PRO A 33 -14.32 10.17 -16.44
N VAL A 34 -13.24 10.61 -17.08
CA VAL A 34 -12.46 11.80 -16.70
C VAL A 34 -12.24 12.65 -17.95
N ASN A 35 -12.76 13.88 -17.96
CA ASN A 35 -12.59 14.85 -19.04
C ASN A 35 -12.91 14.29 -20.45
N GLY A 36 -13.96 13.49 -20.56
CA GLY A 36 -14.37 12.89 -21.84
C GLY A 36 -13.61 11.62 -22.25
N ASN A 37 -12.63 11.18 -21.46
CA ASN A 37 -11.95 9.89 -21.64
C ASN A 37 -12.42 8.89 -20.59
N THR A 38 -12.49 7.61 -20.94
CA THR A 38 -12.77 6.53 -19.99
C THR A 38 -11.47 5.91 -19.51
N TYR A 39 -11.27 5.90 -18.19
CA TYR A 39 -10.15 5.22 -17.56
C TYR A 39 -10.62 3.95 -16.87
N THR A 40 -10.09 2.82 -17.31
CA THR A 40 -10.34 1.52 -16.69
C THR A 40 -9.32 1.30 -15.58
N PHE A 41 -9.78 1.25 -14.33
CA PHE A 41 -8.94 0.98 -13.15
C PHE A 41 -9.50 -0.22 -12.39
N ASN A 42 -8.61 -1.02 -11.79
CA ASN A 42 -9.02 -2.07 -10.88
C ASN A 42 -8.83 -1.52 -9.47
N LEU A 43 -9.95 -1.23 -8.80
CA LEU A 43 -9.94 -0.59 -7.49
C LEU A 43 -9.05 -1.33 -6.49
N ASN A 44 -9.13 -2.67 -6.45
CA ASN A 44 -8.36 -3.49 -5.52
C ASN A 44 -6.87 -3.47 -5.86
N ARG A 45 -6.52 -3.64 -7.14
CA ARG A 45 -5.13 -3.66 -7.59
C ARG A 45 -4.45 -2.31 -7.39
N ASP A 46 -5.07 -1.25 -7.90
CA ASP A 46 -4.43 0.06 -8.03
C ASP A 46 -4.34 0.77 -6.65
N TRP A 47 -5.41 0.74 -5.84
CA TRP A 47 -5.34 1.24 -4.46
C TRP A 47 -4.56 0.31 -3.53
N GLY A 48 -4.68 -1.00 -3.70
CA GLY A 48 -3.87 -1.97 -2.96
C GLY A 48 -2.38 -1.71 -3.15
N ALA A 49 -1.96 -1.38 -4.39
CA ALA A 49 -0.58 -1.04 -4.69
C ALA A 49 -0.13 0.23 -3.96
N MET A 50 -0.96 1.29 -3.93
CA MET A 50 -0.65 2.51 -3.17
C MET A 50 -0.51 2.24 -1.67
N ILE A 51 -1.41 1.46 -1.08
CA ILE A 51 -1.39 1.06 0.34
C ILE A 51 -0.13 0.25 0.64
N LEU A 52 0.22 -0.70 -0.22
CA LEU A 52 1.41 -1.53 -0.08
C LEU A 52 2.69 -0.71 -0.13
N LEU A 53 2.81 0.19 -1.11
CA LEU A 53 3.95 1.11 -1.25
C LEU A 53 4.11 1.99 -0.01
N PHE A 54 3.00 2.50 0.52
CA PHE A 54 3.01 3.28 1.76
C PHE A 54 3.51 2.46 2.97
N GLY A 55 3.01 1.23 3.14
CA GLY A 55 3.44 0.34 4.21
C GLY A 55 4.94 0.00 4.14
N ILE A 56 5.45 -0.29 2.94
CA ILE A 56 6.88 -0.55 2.69
C ILE A 56 7.71 0.70 3.01
N PHE A 57 7.29 1.86 2.50
CA PHE A 57 7.99 3.13 2.73
C PHE A 57 8.08 3.43 4.23
N MET A 58 6.98 3.28 4.96
CA MET A 58 6.97 3.55 6.41
C MET A 58 7.83 2.53 7.18
N GLY A 59 7.78 1.25 6.82
CA GLY A 59 8.68 0.23 7.37
C GLY A 59 10.16 0.54 7.12
N ALA A 60 10.50 1.06 5.94
CA ALA A 60 11.85 1.50 5.62
C ALA A 60 12.28 2.68 6.50
N LEU A 61 11.43 3.67 6.72
CA LEU A 61 11.71 4.80 7.62
C LEU A 61 11.96 4.34 9.05
N VAL A 62 11.18 3.39 9.57
CA VAL A 62 11.41 2.82 10.92
C VAL A 62 12.77 2.12 11.00
N LYS A 63 13.16 1.39 9.95
CA LYS A 63 14.47 0.73 9.89
C LYS A 63 15.60 1.77 9.86
N MET A 64 15.46 2.85 9.10
CA MET A 64 16.44 3.93 9.02
C MET A 64 16.59 4.68 10.34
N ASP A 65 15.48 4.95 11.03
CA ASP A 65 15.46 5.61 12.34
C ASP A 65 16.23 4.79 13.38
N LYS A 66 15.99 3.47 13.42
CA LYS A 66 16.71 2.54 14.33
C LYS A 66 18.19 2.37 13.99
N ALA A 67 18.59 2.60 12.74
CA ALA A 67 19.99 2.48 12.30
C ALA A 67 20.83 3.73 12.61
N LYS A 68 20.20 4.83 13.06
CA LYS A 68 20.90 6.06 13.38
C LYS A 68 21.60 5.93 14.74
N PRO A 69 22.93 6.14 14.83
CA PRO A 69 23.62 6.10 16.12
C PRO A 69 23.08 7.20 17.03
N SER A 70 22.80 6.86 18.29
CA SER A 70 22.46 7.86 19.32
C SER A 70 23.63 8.82 19.43
N LYS A 71 23.37 10.12 19.23
CA LYS A 71 24.27 11.15 19.73
C LYS A 71 24.25 11.15 21.26
#